data_AF-A0A417CQZ8-F1
#
_entry.id   AF-A0A417CQZ8-F1
#
_cell.length_a   1.000
_cell.length_b   1.000
_cell.length_c   1.000
_cell.angle_alpha   90.00
_cell.angle_beta   90.00
_cell.angle_gamma   90.00
#
_symmetry.space_group_name_H-M   'P 1'
#
loop_
_entity.id
_entity.type
_entity.pdbx_description
1 polymer ?
#
loop_
_entity_poly.entity_id
_entity_poly.type
_entity_poly.pdbx_seq_one_letter_code
_entity_poly.pdbx_strand_id
1 'polypeptide(L)'
;MKKNHHLHRQIHLCLIILLLLFCSSSQVFAAARVNVKNTRIKLSATKLTYNKKVQRPKVRVTYKGKVLKEKKNYIVKYSKGCKKVGTYTVQIIGKGTYTGTAKKQFVILPPKAR
;
A
#
# COMPACT_ATOMS: atom_id res chain seq x y z
N MET A 1 -39.64 -54.33 -4.27
CA MET A 1 -38.27 -53.75 -4.17
C MET A 1 -38.18 -52.23 -4.42
N LYS A 2 -39.28 -51.44 -4.31
CA LYS A 2 -39.30 -50.00 -4.67
C LYS A 2 -38.89 -49.03 -3.54
N LYS A 3 -38.95 -49.45 -2.26
CA LYS A 3 -38.68 -48.60 -1.09
C LYS A 3 -37.20 -48.28 -0.87
N ASN A 4 -36.30 -49.23 -1.13
CA ASN A 4 -34.85 -49.04 -0.92
C ASN A 4 -34.23 -48.09 -1.95
N HIS A 5 -34.77 -48.04 -3.16
CA HIS A 5 -34.34 -47.09 -4.19
C HIS A 5 -34.72 -45.63 -3.84
N HIS A 6 -35.88 -45.43 -3.19
CA HIS A 6 -36.31 -44.11 -2.72
C HIS A 6 -35.45 -43.62 -1.54
N LEU A 7 -35.13 -44.53 -0.60
CA LEU A 7 -34.24 -44.22 0.53
C LEU A 7 -32.82 -43.88 0.06
N HIS A 8 -32.28 -44.64 -0.90
CA HIS A 8 -30.96 -44.35 -1.49
C HIS A 8 -30.92 -42.99 -2.21
N ARG A 9 -31.98 -42.62 -2.95
CA ARG A 9 -32.09 -41.28 -3.58
C ARG A 9 -32.17 -40.17 -2.54
N GLN A 10 -32.89 -40.37 -1.43
CA GLN A 10 -32.98 -39.37 -0.34
C GLN A 10 -31.65 -39.20 0.40
N ILE A 11 -30.93 -40.29 0.66
CA ILE A 11 -29.60 -40.24 1.28
C ILE A 11 -28.61 -39.51 0.36
N HIS A 12 -28.63 -39.80 -0.95
CA HIS A 12 -27.77 -39.12 -1.92
C HIS A 12 -28.11 -37.63 -2.05
N LEU A 13 -29.39 -37.26 -2.02
CA LEU A 13 -29.86 -35.87 -2.05
C LEU A 13 -29.43 -35.10 -0.79
N CYS A 14 -29.55 -35.73 0.40
CA CYS A 14 -29.06 -35.15 1.66
C CYS A 14 -27.53 -34.99 1.68
N LEU A 15 -26.77 -35.94 1.14
CA LEU A 15 -25.31 -35.85 1.08
C LEU A 15 -24.83 -34.67 0.22
N ILE A 16 -25.52 -34.42 -0.91
CA ILE A 16 -25.24 -33.31 -1.81
C ILE A 16 -25.58 -31.97 -1.16
N ILE A 17 -26.70 -31.87 -0.45
CA ILE A 17 -27.10 -30.65 0.28
C ILE A 17 -26.11 -30.34 1.42
N LEU A 18 -25.60 -31.36 2.12
CA LEU A 18 -24.60 -31.22 3.17
C LEU A 18 -23.23 -30.73 2.62
N LEU A 19 -22.84 -31.20 1.44
CA LEU A 19 -21.62 -30.77 0.73
C LEU A 19 -21.69 -29.31 0.26
N LEU A 20 -22.88 -28.84 -0.15
CA LEU A 20 -23.11 -27.44 -0.55
C LEU A 20 -23.10 -26.47 0.64
N LEU A 21 -23.61 -26.90 1.81
CA LEU A 21 -23.59 -26.12 3.05
C LEU A 21 -22.17 -25.95 3.62
N PHE A 22 -21.25 -26.88 3.33
CA PHE A 22 -19.84 -26.77 3.71
C PHE A 22 -19.02 -25.81 2.83
N CYS A 23 -19.58 -25.33 1.71
CA CYS A 23 -18.88 -24.44 0.77
C CYS A 23 -18.93 -22.96 1.19
N SER A 24 -19.72 -22.58 2.20
CA SER A 24 -20.14 -21.17 2.36
C SER A 24 -19.36 -20.34 3.38
N SER A 25 -18.42 -20.88 4.15
CA SER A 25 -17.67 -20.07 5.13
C SER A 25 -16.17 -20.04 4.88
N SER A 26 -15.76 -19.59 3.69
CA SER A 26 -14.42 -19.03 3.52
C SER A 26 -14.39 -17.66 4.22
N GLN A 27 -14.11 -17.64 5.52
CA GLN A 27 -13.86 -16.39 6.23
C GLN A 27 -12.55 -15.80 5.69
N VAL A 28 -12.67 -14.86 4.75
CA VAL A 28 -11.53 -14.08 4.25
C VAL A 28 -11.17 -13.07 5.32
N PHE A 29 -10.23 -13.42 6.21
CA PHE A 29 -9.69 -12.47 7.18
C PHE A 29 -8.94 -11.36 6.42
N ALA A 30 -9.53 -10.16 6.39
CA ALA A 30 -8.87 -9.00 5.82
C ALA A 30 -7.60 -8.71 6.65
N ALA A 31 -6.43 -8.76 5.99
CA ALA A 31 -5.18 -8.43 6.66
C ALA A 31 -5.23 -7.00 7.24
N ALA A 32 -4.82 -6.84 8.49
CA ALA A 32 -4.78 -5.55 9.17
C ALA A 32 -4.02 -4.51 8.33
N ARG A 33 -4.64 -3.34 8.15
CA ARG A 33 -4.08 -2.26 7.33
C ARG A 33 -3.08 -1.44 8.13
N VAL A 34 -2.02 -0.99 7.45
CA VAL A 34 -0.94 -0.20 8.06
C VAL A 34 -1.01 1.23 7.54
N ASN A 35 -1.20 2.21 8.41
CA ASN A 35 -1.10 3.61 8.01
C ASN A 35 0.34 3.94 7.63
N VAL A 36 0.55 4.52 6.44
CA VAL A 36 1.88 4.88 5.92
C VAL A 36 2.62 5.87 6.83
N LYS A 37 1.91 6.66 7.64
CA LYS A 37 2.52 7.51 8.69
C LYS A 37 3.30 6.71 9.73
N ASN A 38 2.90 5.46 9.98
CA ASN A 38 3.52 4.57 10.97
C ASN A 38 4.67 3.74 10.37
N THR A 39 5.11 4.09 9.16
CA THR A 39 6.26 3.48 8.50
C THR A 39 7.47 4.41 8.59
N ARG A 40 8.67 3.86 8.38
CA ARG A 40 9.89 4.65 8.31
C ARG A 40 10.05 5.22 6.89
N ILE A 41 9.94 6.53 6.76
CA ILE A 41 10.08 7.25 5.49
C ILE A 41 11.37 8.07 5.51
N LYS A 42 12.31 7.78 4.60
CA LYS A 42 13.57 8.51 4.42
C LYS A 42 13.62 9.13 3.02
N LEU A 43 13.97 10.42 2.96
CA LEU A 43 14.34 11.10 1.71
C LEU A 43 15.84 10.94 1.49
N SER A 44 16.30 10.82 0.24
CA SER A 44 17.73 10.78 -0.07
C SER A 44 18.46 12.06 0.34
N ALA A 45 17.75 13.19 0.31
CA ALA A 45 18.21 14.47 0.84
C ALA A 45 17.00 15.28 1.32
N THR A 46 17.18 16.01 2.42
CA THR A 46 16.20 16.99 2.92
C THR A 46 16.63 18.43 2.63
N LYS A 47 17.92 18.66 2.38
CA LYS A 47 18.49 19.93 1.94
C LYS A 47 19.21 19.71 0.62
N LEU A 48 18.87 20.51 -0.39
CA LEU A 48 19.44 20.48 -1.73
C LEU A 48 19.93 21.87 -2.09
N THR A 49 20.89 21.98 -3.01
CA THR A 49 21.40 23.28 -3.50
C THR A 49 20.78 23.57 -4.85
N TYR A 50 20.40 24.83 -5.09
CA TYR A 50 19.88 25.26 -6.38
C TYR A 50 20.88 24.99 -7.52
N ASN A 51 20.46 24.21 -8.51
CA ASN A 51 21.30 23.78 -9.63
C ASN A 51 20.64 24.02 -11.01
N LYS A 52 19.64 24.91 -11.07
CA LYS A 52 18.87 25.23 -12.29
C LYS A 52 18.07 24.05 -12.89
N LYS A 53 17.96 22.91 -12.21
CA LYS A 53 17.18 21.73 -12.64
C LYS A 53 16.06 21.39 -11.64
N VAL A 54 15.08 20.60 -12.07
CA VAL A 54 14.06 20.04 -11.17
C VAL A 54 14.71 18.98 -10.28
N GLN A 55 14.49 19.07 -8.98
CA GLN A 55 15.07 18.21 -7.96
C GLN A 55 13.97 17.47 -7.21
N ARG A 56 14.02 16.14 -7.25
CA ARG A 56 13.06 15.25 -6.58
C ARG A 56 13.86 14.19 -5.79
N PRO A 57 14.14 14.41 -4.49
CA PRO A 57 14.92 13.46 -3.70
C PRO A 57 14.19 12.12 -3.59
N LYS A 58 14.91 11.00 -3.76
CA LYS A 58 14.32 9.66 -3.76
C LYS A 58 13.66 9.35 -2.40
N VAL A 59 12.49 8.70 -2.43
CA VAL A 59 11.76 8.28 -1.23
C VAL A 59 11.99 6.80 -0.98
N ARG A 60 12.48 6.46 0.22
CA ARG A 60 12.56 5.07 0.69
C ARG A 60 11.61 4.88 1.86
N VAL A 61 10.65 3.97 1.70
CA VAL A 61 9.69 3.58 2.74
C VAL A 61 10.01 2.18 3.24
N THR A 62 10.10 2.01 4.55
CA THR A 62 10.39 0.72 5.19
C THR A 62 9.40 0.47 6.33
N TYR A 63 8.90 -0.76 6.45
CA TYR A 63 8.03 -1.17 7.54
C TYR A 63 8.48 -2.52 8.07
N LYS A 64 8.70 -2.64 9.39
CA LYS A 64 9.18 -3.87 10.06
C LYS A 64 10.36 -4.54 9.31
N GLY A 65 11.38 -3.76 8.96
CA GLY A 65 12.56 -4.24 8.22
C GLY A 65 12.39 -4.42 6.70
N LYS A 66 11.15 -4.47 6.18
CA LYS A 66 10.88 -4.66 4.76
C LYS A 66 10.85 -3.34 3.99
N VAL A 67 11.58 -3.27 2.88
CA VAL A 67 11.48 -2.15 1.93
C VAL A 67 10.19 -2.28 1.11
N LEU A 68 9.38 -1.24 1.11
CA LEU A 68 8.13 -1.19 0.35
C LEU A 68 8.41 -0.75 -1.09
N LYS A 69 7.63 -1.26 -2.04
CA LYS A 69 7.78 -0.95 -3.47
C LYS A 69 6.86 0.19 -3.87
N GLU A 70 7.40 1.24 -4.47
CA GLU A 70 6.62 2.31 -5.09
C GLU A 70 5.70 1.74 -6.21
N LYS A 71 4.55 2.38 -6.45
CA LYS A 71 3.44 1.97 -7.32
C LYS A 71 2.68 0.70 -6.88
N LYS A 72 3.33 -0.21 -6.15
CA LYS A 72 2.72 -1.41 -5.55
C LYS A 72 2.13 -1.13 -4.16
N ASN A 73 2.94 -0.60 -3.26
CA ASN A 73 2.59 -0.39 -1.85
C ASN A 73 2.29 1.06 -1.51
N TYR A 74 2.82 2.01 -2.29
CA TYR A 74 2.54 3.44 -2.12
C TYR A 74 2.81 4.21 -3.42
N ILE A 75 2.28 5.42 -3.52
CA ILE A 75 2.53 6.38 -4.60
C ILE A 75 3.21 7.61 -4.01
N VAL A 76 4.17 8.20 -4.71
CA VAL A 76 4.81 9.47 -4.32
C VAL A 76 4.31 10.60 -5.21
N LYS A 77 3.91 11.72 -4.61
CA LYS A 77 3.57 12.96 -5.31
C LYS A 77 4.42 14.10 -4.77
N TYR A 78 5.10 14.80 -5.67
CA TYR A 78 5.86 16.00 -5.31
C TYR A 78 5.01 17.25 -5.53
N SER A 79 5.35 18.30 -4.80
CA SER A 79 4.90 19.66 -5.08
C SER A 79 5.24 20.06 -6.51
N LYS A 80 4.48 20.99 -7.10
CA LYS A 80 4.81 21.54 -8.42
C LYS A 80 6.11 22.37 -8.33
N GLY A 81 6.88 22.39 -9.42
CA GLY A 81 7.96 23.37 -9.61
C GLY A 81 9.19 23.22 -8.72
N CYS A 82 9.50 22.04 -8.18
CA CYS A 82 10.68 21.69 -7.36
C CYS A 82 12.04 22.02 -8.00
N LYS A 83 12.29 23.28 -8.31
CA LYS A 83 13.44 23.79 -9.07
C LYS A 83 13.97 25.06 -8.41
N LYS A 84 13.10 26.00 -8.04
CA LYS A 84 13.49 27.27 -7.42
C LYS A 84 13.87 27.05 -5.95
N VAL A 85 14.51 28.05 -5.34
CA VAL A 85 14.75 28.07 -3.89
C VAL A 85 13.41 28.04 -3.16
N GLY A 86 13.31 27.25 -2.11
CA GLY A 86 12.10 27.14 -1.30
C GLY A 86 11.87 25.76 -0.70
N THR A 87 10.77 25.67 0.05
CA THR A 87 10.35 24.44 0.73
C THR A 87 9.30 23.70 -0.09
N TYR A 88 9.53 22.42 -0.31
CA TYR A 88 8.68 21.56 -1.10
C TYR A 88 8.21 20.36 -0.29
N THR A 89 6.96 19.96 -0.52
CA THR A 89 6.34 18.78 0.10
C THR A 89 6.40 17.58 -0.83
N VAL A 90 6.73 16.43 -0.24
CA VAL A 90 6.59 15.08 -0.79
C VAL A 90 5.44 14.41 -0.06
N GLN A 91 4.41 14.01 -0.80
CA GLN A 91 3.26 13.27 -0.29
C GLN A 91 3.42 11.79 -0.65
N ILE A 92 3.35 10.92 0.35
CA ILE A 92 3.44 9.48 0.23
C ILE A 92 2.05 8.93 0.54
N ILE A 93 1.40 8.31 -0.44
CA ILE A 93 0.03 7.81 -0.35
C ILE A 93 0.08 6.27 -0.35
N GLY A 94 -0.41 5.63 0.72
CA GLY A 94 -0.45 4.17 0.82
C GLY A 94 -1.38 3.54 -0.23
N LYS A 95 -1.05 2.31 -0.66
CA LYS A 95 -1.88 1.46 -1.53
C LYS A 95 -2.02 0.04 -0.95
N GLY A 96 -3.23 -0.52 -1.06
CA GLY A 96 -3.53 -1.90 -0.65
C GLY A 96 -3.55 -2.06 0.87
N THR A 97 -2.64 -2.91 1.39
CA THR A 97 -2.42 -3.13 2.83
C THR A 97 -1.89 -1.88 3.52
N TYR A 98 -1.15 -1.03 2.80
CA TYR A 98 -0.68 0.25 3.32
C TYR A 98 -1.69 1.34 2.96
N THR A 99 -2.13 2.14 3.93
CA THR A 99 -3.21 3.12 3.73
C THR A 99 -2.79 4.50 4.24
N GLY A 100 -3.66 5.49 4.02
CA GLY A 100 -3.43 6.86 4.49
C GLY A 100 -2.33 7.60 3.72
N THR A 101 -1.99 8.78 4.22
CA THR A 101 -1.04 9.69 3.59
C THR A 101 -0.04 10.22 4.60
N ALA A 102 1.24 10.22 4.25
CA ALA A 102 2.30 10.88 4.99
C ALA A 102 2.89 12.02 4.16
N LYS A 103 3.31 13.10 4.83
CA LYS A 103 3.97 14.24 4.19
C LYS A 103 5.39 14.36 4.75
N LYS A 104 6.35 14.59 3.85
CA LYS A 104 7.73 14.97 4.19
C LYS A 104 8.08 16.23 3.44
N GLN A 105 9.02 17.01 3.97
CA GLN A 105 9.47 18.24 3.33
C GLN A 105 10.95 18.13 2.98
N PHE A 106 11.33 18.83 1.91
CA PHE A 106 12.72 19.12 1.59
C PHE A 106 12.83 20.58 1.16
N VAL A 107 14.02 21.14 1.32
CA VAL A 107 14.32 22.53 0.96
C VAL A 107 15.37 22.56 -0.15
N ILE A 108 15.14 23.43 -1.14
CA ILE A 108 16.17 23.85 -2.10
C ILE A 108 16.72 25.17 -1.59
N LEU A 109 17.98 25.18 -1.18
CA LEU A 109 18.70 26.33 -0.68
C LEU A 109 19.33 27.13 -1.84
N PRO A 110 19.65 28.42 -1.64
CA PRO A 110 20.44 29.19 -2.59
C PRO A 110 21.75 28.48 -2.96
N PRO A 111 22.34 28.81 -4.13
CA PRO A 111 23.71 28.42 -4.44
C PRO A 111 24.62 28.86 -3.29
N LYS A 112 25.64 28.05 -2.98
CA LYS A 112 26.69 28.53 -2.09
C LYS A 112 27.35 29.73 -2.77
N ALA A 113 27.44 30.86 -2.06
CA ALA A 113 28.31 31.94 -2.48
C ALA A 113 29.73 31.39 -2.62
N ARG A 114 30.39 31.71 -3.74
CA ARG A 114 31.82 31.46 -3.92
C ARG A 114 32.60 32.58 -3.25
#